data_AF-A0A7S4Q9R2-F1
#
_entry.id   AF-A0A7S4Q9R2-F1
#
_cell.length_a   1.000
_cell.length_b   1.000
_cell.length_c   1.000
_cell.angle_alpha   90.00
_cell.angle_beta   90.00
_cell.angle_gamma   90.00
#
_symmetry.space_group_name_H-M   'P 1'
#
loop_
_entity.id
_entity.type
_entity.pdbx_description
1 polymer ?
#
loop_
_entity_poly.entity_id
_entity_poly.type
_entity_poly.pdbx_seq_one_letter_code
_entity_poly.pdbx_strand_id
1 'polypeptide(L)'
;PHWLRPPRGLWRTLKAPPIHAVSIRTTHMRLPGPVAIFGGQRTVPGGAFAAIPEHAVLVESNVREHLGQDALDQGALVDEASPLKMADSCKLKRASFEDRLTFFMLLVLGIPVVSCTWMSRHPSVIYWFGQSSCIIPVGVLLWVLLGHDLLVRNVLSRHLAVVIVLVLPTTVLLITAHVHKLGAVDVHSRLRSQDCNVFLGKVRLEEAWQEARRLFDRCVSIQANQTGAPLRELQQVTSVQRCDGYAQGRAMWGRDWDYLEELEHHQRCAGWCTVEAPLWHEMVDYKPHDRCSAVVADILGGAVYRTARQIVFYCLYALGILAVLFGMTEL
;
A
#
# COMPACT_ATOMS: atom_id res chain seq x y z
N PRO A 1 -3.95 30.15 -7.02
CA PRO A 1 -2.69 29.68 -6.37
C PRO A 1 -1.85 28.83 -7.36
N HIS A 2 -0.85 29.45 -7.98
CA HIS A 2 -0.21 29.02 -9.24
C HIS A 2 1.15 28.30 -9.10
N TRP A 3 1.56 27.88 -7.90
CA TRP A 3 2.94 27.45 -7.62
C TRP A 3 3.08 25.94 -7.42
N LEU A 4 2.90 25.12 -8.47
CA LEU A 4 3.36 23.70 -8.50
C LEU A 4 3.27 23.10 -9.93
N ARG A 5 3.75 23.81 -10.95
CA ARG A 5 4.05 23.19 -12.25
C ARG A 5 5.58 23.09 -12.39
N PRO A 6 6.17 21.89 -12.56
CA PRO A 6 7.58 21.77 -12.89
C PRO A 6 7.83 22.37 -14.29
N PRO A 7 9.03 22.93 -14.53
CA PRO A 7 9.35 23.60 -15.78
C PRO A 7 9.31 22.61 -16.95
N ARG A 8 8.38 22.82 -17.88
CA ARG A 8 8.35 22.14 -19.18
C ARG A 8 9.40 22.79 -20.08
N GLY A 9 10.63 22.26 -20.08
CA GLY A 9 11.61 22.72 -21.05
C GLY A 9 13.03 22.31 -20.76
N LEU A 10 13.35 21.00 -20.87
CA LEU A 10 14.72 20.57 -21.17
C LEU A 10 14.81 19.10 -21.64
N TRP A 11 13.89 18.66 -22.50
CA TRP A 11 13.99 17.36 -23.19
C TRP A 11 13.63 17.54 -24.66
N ARG A 12 14.53 18.16 -25.43
CA ARG A 12 14.56 18.04 -26.89
C ARG A 12 15.91 17.46 -27.27
N THR A 13 15.86 16.47 -28.15
CA THR A 13 16.96 15.74 -28.82
C THR A 13 17.53 14.50 -28.12
N LEU A 14 16.71 13.46 -27.98
CA LEU A 14 17.16 12.07 -28.17
C LEU A 14 16.19 11.39 -29.12
N LYS A 15 16.64 11.17 -30.35
CA LYS A 15 15.90 10.49 -31.42
C LYS A 15 16.02 8.98 -31.14
N ALA A 16 14.95 8.35 -30.65
CA ALA A 16 14.94 6.91 -30.42
C ALA A 16 14.89 6.16 -31.77
N PRO A 17 15.63 5.04 -31.92
CA PRO A 17 15.53 4.17 -33.09
C PRO A 17 14.19 3.39 -33.11
N PRO A 18 13.75 2.91 -34.29
CA PRO A 18 12.48 2.20 -34.42
C PRO A 18 12.54 0.84 -33.73
N ILE A 19 11.59 0.61 -32.81
CA ILE A 19 11.40 -0.67 -32.13
C ILE A 19 10.47 -1.52 -33.00
N HIS A 20 10.98 -2.67 -33.45
CA HIS A 20 10.16 -3.71 -34.09
C HIS A 20 9.14 -4.26 -33.09
N ALA A 21 7.87 -4.31 -33.49
CA ALA A 21 6.79 -4.86 -32.70
C ALA A 21 6.97 -6.37 -32.53
N VAL A 22 7.34 -6.81 -31.33
CA VAL A 22 7.29 -8.21 -30.91
C VAL A 22 5.91 -8.47 -30.32
N SER A 23 5.11 -9.27 -31.01
CA SER A 23 3.81 -9.76 -30.55
C SER A 23 4.02 -10.80 -29.45
N ILE A 24 3.91 -10.39 -28.18
CA ILE A 24 3.91 -11.30 -27.04
C ILE A 24 2.48 -11.77 -26.79
N ARG A 25 2.22 -13.06 -27.06
CA ARG A 25 0.97 -13.75 -26.74
C ARG A 25 0.94 -14.04 -25.23
N THR A 26 0.15 -13.28 -24.49
CA THR A 26 -0.02 -13.45 -23.03
C THR A 26 -0.91 -14.65 -22.75
N THR A 27 -0.32 -15.73 -22.26
CA THR A 27 -1.03 -16.85 -21.63
C THR A 27 -1.40 -16.45 -20.19
N HIS A 28 -2.69 -16.47 -19.87
CA HIS A 28 -3.21 -16.23 -18.53
C HIS A 28 -2.80 -17.37 -17.57
N MET A 29 -1.86 -17.12 -16.67
CA MET A 29 -1.68 -17.92 -15.45
C MET A 29 -2.55 -17.31 -14.34
N ARG A 30 -3.56 -18.07 -13.89
CA ARG A 30 -4.27 -17.81 -12.63
C ARG A 30 -3.33 -18.13 -11.47
N LEU A 31 -2.90 -17.11 -10.74
CA LEU A 31 -2.28 -17.29 -9.43
C LEU A 31 -3.38 -17.45 -8.36
N PRO A 32 -3.21 -18.35 -7.38
CA PRO A 32 -4.11 -18.44 -6.23
C PRO A 32 -3.96 -17.18 -5.36
N GLY A 33 -5.09 -16.55 -5.02
CA GLY A 33 -5.12 -15.35 -4.21
C GLY A 33 -4.64 -15.58 -2.78
N PRO A 34 -4.06 -14.57 -2.12
CA PRO A 34 -3.73 -14.65 -0.71
C PRO A 34 -5.02 -14.64 0.13
N VAL A 35 -5.11 -15.59 1.05
CA VAL A 35 -6.14 -15.63 2.09
C VAL A 35 -5.96 -14.41 3.01
N ALA A 36 -6.89 -13.46 2.92
CA ALA A 36 -6.97 -12.34 3.84
C ALA A 36 -7.59 -12.81 5.17
N ILE A 37 -6.74 -13.01 6.18
CA ILE A 37 -7.16 -13.06 7.58
C ILE A 37 -6.79 -11.70 8.16
N PHE A 38 -7.78 -10.81 8.35
CA PHE A 38 -8.00 -9.98 9.55
C PHE A 38 -8.91 -8.76 9.28
N GLY A 39 -9.88 -8.58 10.18
CA GLY A 39 -10.12 -7.28 10.80
C GLY A 39 -11.32 -6.47 10.30
N GLY A 40 -12.53 -6.90 10.65
CA GLY A 40 -13.71 -6.02 10.61
C GLY A 40 -13.52 -4.79 11.50
N GLN A 41 -13.49 -3.60 10.89
CA GLN A 41 -13.65 -2.34 11.62
C GLN A 41 -15.13 -2.16 11.96
N ARG A 42 -15.50 -2.42 13.22
CA ARG A 42 -16.73 -1.89 13.80
C ARG A 42 -16.57 -0.38 13.96
N THR A 43 -17.39 0.38 13.25
CA THR A 43 -17.72 1.75 13.60
C THR A 43 -18.47 1.75 14.92
N VAL A 44 -17.83 2.20 16.01
CA VAL A 44 -18.48 2.43 17.31
C VAL A 44 -18.84 3.92 17.40
N PRO A 45 -20.11 4.28 17.67
CA PRO A 45 -20.48 5.66 17.96
C PRO A 45 -20.05 6.03 19.39
N GLY A 46 -19.69 7.31 19.58
CA GLY A 46 -19.13 7.80 20.85
C GLY A 46 -20.02 7.57 22.07
N GLY A 47 -19.39 7.21 23.18
CA GLY A 47 -20.01 7.12 24.49
C GLY A 47 -19.08 6.50 25.54
N ALA A 48 -18.80 7.29 26.58
CA ALA A 48 -18.30 6.92 27.91
C ALA A 48 -17.05 6.02 28.05
N PHE A 49 -15.99 6.61 28.62
CA PHE A 49 -14.89 5.89 29.26
C PHE A 49 -15.44 4.97 30.36
N ALA A 50 -15.36 3.66 30.15
CA ALA A 50 -15.53 2.65 31.17
C ALA A 50 -14.29 1.73 31.20
N ALA A 51 -13.93 1.35 32.41
CA ALA A 51 -12.69 0.72 32.84
C ALA A 51 -12.25 -0.53 32.04
N ILE A 52 -10.94 -0.66 31.92
CA ILE A 52 -10.19 -1.78 31.33
C ILE A 52 -10.24 -2.96 32.32
N PRO A 53 -10.67 -4.18 31.92
CA PRO A 53 -10.29 -5.39 32.64
C PRO A 53 -8.99 -5.95 32.06
N GLU A 54 -8.00 -6.09 32.95
CA GLU A 54 -6.79 -6.90 32.75
C GLU A 54 -7.18 -8.38 32.55
N HIS A 55 -6.87 -8.93 31.39
CA HIS A 55 -6.68 -10.38 31.27
C HIS A 55 -5.40 -10.66 30.49
N ALA A 56 -4.36 -10.96 31.26
CA ALA A 56 -3.10 -11.52 30.80
C ALA A 56 -3.34 -12.94 30.26
N VAL A 57 -2.99 -13.18 29.00
CA VAL A 57 -2.89 -14.52 28.43
C VAL A 57 -1.42 -14.95 28.56
N LEU A 58 -1.16 -15.74 29.59
CA LEU A 58 0.06 -16.54 29.74
C LEU A 58 0.01 -17.68 28.72
N VAL A 59 0.94 -17.68 27.78
CA VAL A 59 1.23 -18.86 26.95
C VAL A 59 2.34 -19.63 27.65
N GLU A 60 1.94 -20.66 28.39
CA GLU A 60 2.80 -21.71 28.96
C GLU A 60 3.42 -22.52 27.80
N SER A 61 4.71 -22.34 27.55
CA SER A 61 5.49 -23.26 26.74
C SER A 61 5.90 -24.46 27.60
N ASN A 62 5.13 -25.54 27.50
CA ASN A 62 5.35 -26.75 28.27
C ASN A 62 6.52 -27.55 27.69
N VAL A 63 7.54 -27.70 28.53
CA VAL A 63 8.67 -28.63 28.41
C VAL A 63 8.13 -30.05 28.52
N ARG A 64 8.51 -30.94 27.58
CA ARG A 64 8.52 -32.37 27.88
C ARG A 64 9.72 -33.05 27.25
N GLU A 65 10.64 -33.38 28.14
CA GLU A 65 11.74 -34.32 28.00
C GLU A 65 11.22 -35.68 27.54
N HIS A 66 11.91 -36.29 26.57
CA HIS A 66 11.94 -37.74 26.42
C HIS A 66 13.39 -38.20 26.43
N LEU A 67 13.82 -38.56 27.65
CA LEU A 67 14.90 -39.50 27.92
C LEU A 67 14.56 -40.85 27.27
N GLY A 68 15.49 -41.33 26.44
CA GLY A 68 15.54 -42.69 25.93
C GLY A 68 16.97 -43.18 26.01
N GLN A 69 17.35 -43.64 27.20
CA GLN A 69 18.53 -44.44 27.49
C GLN A 69 18.17 -45.90 27.20
N ASP A 70 18.99 -46.60 26.41
CA ASP A 70 19.28 -48.05 26.41
C ASP A 70 20.21 -48.29 25.18
N ALA A 71 21.54 -48.37 25.32
CA ALA A 71 22.38 -49.47 25.83
C ALA A 71 22.52 -50.68 24.87
N LEU A 72 23.80 -51.09 24.70
CA LEU A 72 24.39 -52.31 24.08
C LEU A 72 24.96 -52.14 22.66
N ASP A 73 26.28 -52.07 22.44
CA ASP A 73 27.41 -52.99 22.73
C ASP A 73 27.77 -53.88 21.51
N GLN A 74 28.90 -53.54 20.88
CA GLN A 74 29.78 -54.30 19.95
C GLN A 74 30.69 -53.27 19.27
N GLY A 75 32.02 -53.22 19.38
CA GLY A 75 32.99 -54.29 19.61
C GLY A 75 33.76 -54.58 18.30
N ALA A 76 34.72 -53.72 17.91
CA ALA A 76 35.86 -54.02 17.01
C ALA A 76 36.68 -52.71 16.79
N LEU A 77 37.83 -52.49 17.44
CA LEU A 77 39.20 -52.90 17.09
C LEU A 77 39.70 -52.40 15.71
N VAL A 78 40.78 -51.60 15.76
CA VAL A 78 41.75 -51.26 14.68
C VAL A 78 41.23 -50.16 13.72
N ASP A 79 41.85 -49.01 13.48
CA ASP A 79 43.27 -48.64 13.42
C ASP A 79 43.48 -47.10 13.50
N GLU A 80 44.70 -46.72 13.85
CA GLU A 80 45.38 -45.43 13.61
C GLU A 80 44.66 -44.09 13.84
N ALA A 81 44.96 -43.52 15.01
CA ALA A 81 44.71 -42.13 15.39
C ALA A 81 45.46 -41.13 14.48
N SER A 82 44.76 -40.60 13.48
CA SER A 82 45.06 -39.26 12.96
C SER A 82 44.36 -38.23 13.85
N PRO A 83 45.07 -37.28 14.49
CA PRO A 83 44.46 -36.26 15.33
C PRO A 83 43.63 -35.34 14.43
N LEU A 84 42.33 -35.61 14.32
CA LEU A 84 41.34 -34.72 13.75
C LEU A 84 41.41 -33.40 14.53
N LYS A 85 42.19 -32.46 14.00
CA LYS A 85 42.21 -31.03 14.35
C LYS A 85 40.84 -30.43 14.02
N MET A 86 39.82 -30.82 14.78
CA MET A 86 38.47 -30.26 14.70
C MET A 86 38.25 -29.16 15.74
N ALA A 87 39.35 -28.62 16.28
CA ALA A 87 39.39 -27.46 17.17
C ALA A 87 39.61 -26.13 16.42
N ASP A 88 39.41 -26.10 15.10
CA ASP A 88 39.49 -24.87 14.32
C ASP A 88 38.17 -24.09 14.37
N SER A 89 38.15 -23.18 15.36
CA SER A 89 37.69 -21.82 15.15
C SER A 89 36.20 -21.65 14.82
N CYS A 90 35.34 -21.99 15.77
CA CYS A 90 34.15 -21.16 16.01
C CYS A 90 34.59 -19.81 16.64
N LYS A 91 35.44 -19.06 15.93
CA LYS A 91 35.69 -17.66 16.24
C LYS A 91 34.43 -16.93 15.83
N LEU A 92 33.53 -16.72 16.80
CA LEU A 92 32.38 -15.83 16.68
C LEU A 92 32.93 -14.45 16.26
N LYS A 93 33.01 -14.20 14.96
CA LYS A 93 33.45 -12.92 14.41
C LYS A 93 32.49 -11.88 14.98
N ARG A 94 33.00 -10.97 15.83
CA ARG A 94 32.23 -9.84 16.33
C ARG A 94 31.56 -9.19 15.12
N ALA A 95 30.24 -9.07 15.17
CA ALA A 95 29.45 -8.46 14.09
C ALA A 95 30.08 -7.13 13.70
N SER A 96 30.32 -6.97 12.39
CA SER A 96 30.97 -5.80 11.83
C SER A 96 30.14 -4.56 12.17
N PHE A 97 30.78 -3.40 12.30
CA PHE A 97 30.07 -2.15 12.59
C PHE A 97 28.98 -1.86 11.53
N GLU A 98 29.28 -2.21 10.29
CA GLU A 98 28.43 -2.12 9.11
C GLU A 98 27.12 -2.90 9.28
N ASP A 99 27.18 -4.10 9.85
CA ASP A 99 26.01 -4.96 10.09
C ASP A 99 25.11 -4.35 11.15
N ARG A 100 25.71 -3.84 12.23
CA ARG A 100 24.98 -3.20 13.34
C ARG A 100 24.27 -1.94 12.88
N LEU A 101 24.97 -1.10 12.11
CA LEU A 101 24.39 0.10 11.53
C LEU A 101 23.22 -0.28 10.61
N THR A 102 23.41 -1.22 9.70
CA THR A 102 22.36 -1.65 8.76
C THR A 102 21.14 -2.21 9.48
N PHE A 103 21.34 -3.01 10.53
CA PHE A 103 20.24 -3.50 11.37
C PHE A 103 19.48 -2.36 12.04
N PHE A 104 20.19 -1.40 12.63
CA PHE A 104 19.58 -0.21 13.22
C PHE A 104 18.80 0.61 12.18
N MET A 105 19.33 0.76 10.97
CA MET A 105 18.67 1.42 9.85
C MET A 105 17.36 0.75 9.47
N LEU A 106 17.35 -0.57 9.34
CA LEU A 106 16.15 -1.34 9.04
C LEU A 106 15.11 -1.24 10.15
N LEU A 107 15.55 -1.17 11.42
CA LEU A 107 14.65 -1.00 12.56
C LEU A 107 14.01 0.39 12.56
N VAL A 108 14.81 1.45 12.38
CA VAL A 108 14.33 2.84 12.38
C VAL A 108 13.50 3.13 11.13
N LEU A 109 13.96 2.74 9.95
CA LEU A 109 13.25 3.04 8.68
C LEU A 109 12.16 2.02 8.35
N GLY A 110 12.14 0.84 8.97
CA GLY A 110 11.20 -0.23 8.63
C GLY A 110 9.74 0.19 8.84
N ILE A 111 9.41 0.75 10.00
CA ILE A 111 8.04 1.21 10.32
C ILE A 111 7.53 2.26 9.32
N PRO A 112 8.24 3.39 9.06
CA PRO A 112 7.77 4.39 8.11
C PRO A 112 7.73 3.86 6.67
N VAL A 113 8.66 2.99 6.25
CA VAL A 113 8.64 2.38 4.92
C VAL A 113 7.42 1.47 4.73
N VAL A 114 7.14 0.59 5.70
CA VAL A 114 5.98 -0.31 5.65
C VAL A 114 4.69 0.50 5.65
N SER A 115 4.59 1.53 6.49
CA SER A 115 3.42 2.40 6.57
C SER A 115 3.20 3.20 5.27
N CYS A 116 4.27 3.76 4.69
CA CYS A 116 4.22 4.41 3.37
C CYS A 116 3.77 3.43 2.27
N THR A 117 4.30 2.21 2.27
CA THR A 117 3.97 1.18 1.27
C THR A 117 2.52 0.75 1.39
N TRP A 118 2.04 0.51 2.61
CA TRP A 118 0.65 0.17 2.89
C TRP A 118 -0.30 1.28 2.42
N MET A 119 -0.01 2.53 2.81
CA MET A 119 -0.78 3.70 2.38
C MET A 119 -0.81 3.85 0.85
N SER A 120 0.34 3.65 0.18
CA SER A 120 0.46 3.82 -1.27
C SER A 120 -0.26 2.72 -2.08
N ARG A 121 -0.53 1.56 -1.48
CA ARG A 121 -1.29 0.47 -2.10
C ARG A 121 -2.80 0.68 -2.08
N HIS A 122 -3.30 1.66 -1.33
CA HIS A 122 -4.72 1.92 -1.27
C HIS A 122 -5.24 2.41 -2.64
N PRO A 123 -6.33 1.86 -3.21
CA PRO A 123 -6.78 2.21 -4.56
C PRO A 123 -7.08 3.70 -4.72
N SER A 124 -7.68 4.32 -3.70
CA SER A 124 -7.89 5.77 -3.69
C SER A 124 -6.57 6.55 -3.73
N VAL A 125 -5.51 6.08 -3.07
CA VAL A 125 -4.20 6.78 -3.13
C VAL A 125 -3.59 6.65 -4.52
N ILE A 126 -3.64 5.46 -5.11
CA ILE A 126 -3.13 5.21 -6.47
C ILE A 126 -3.90 6.05 -7.50
N TYR A 127 -5.23 6.14 -7.38
CA TYR A 127 -6.05 6.91 -8.30
C TYR A 127 -5.73 8.41 -8.23
N TRP A 128 -5.68 9.00 -7.02
CA TRP A 128 -5.54 10.44 -6.83
C TRP A 128 -4.09 10.95 -6.88
N PHE A 129 -3.13 10.20 -6.34
CA PHE A 129 -1.72 10.61 -6.25
C PHE A 129 -0.84 9.92 -7.30
N GLY A 130 -1.35 8.90 -7.99
CA GLY A 130 -0.62 8.13 -8.98
C GLY A 130 0.24 7.02 -8.36
N GLN A 131 0.83 6.20 -9.24
CA GLN A 131 1.62 5.03 -8.86
C GLN A 131 3.03 5.38 -8.36
N SER A 132 3.49 6.62 -8.55
CA SER A 132 4.80 7.07 -8.10
C SER A 132 4.99 6.99 -6.59
N SER A 133 3.90 7.04 -5.81
CA SER A 133 3.91 6.88 -4.35
C SER A 133 4.49 5.53 -3.91
N CYS A 134 4.29 4.46 -4.70
CA CYS A 134 4.83 3.13 -4.41
C CYS A 134 6.33 3.01 -4.67
N ILE A 135 6.90 3.82 -5.56
CA ILE A 135 8.31 3.71 -5.98
C ILE A 135 9.25 4.23 -4.89
N ILE A 136 8.86 5.31 -4.20
CA ILE A 136 9.68 5.98 -3.20
C ILE A 136 10.07 5.06 -2.02
N PRO A 137 9.15 4.37 -1.31
CA PRO A 137 9.53 3.51 -0.19
C PRO A 137 10.41 2.33 -0.62
N VAL A 138 10.18 1.78 -1.83
CA VAL A 138 11.05 0.75 -2.41
C VAL A 138 12.44 1.31 -2.70
N GLY A 139 12.52 2.52 -3.27
CA GLY A 139 13.78 3.22 -3.51
C GLY A 139 14.57 3.49 -2.22
N VAL A 140 13.89 3.80 -1.11
CA VAL A 140 14.53 3.99 0.20
C VAL A 140 15.13 2.68 0.73
N LEU A 141 14.43 1.54 0.57
CA LEU A 141 15.02 0.24 0.95
C LEU A 141 16.26 -0.10 0.11
N LEU A 142 16.17 0.11 -1.20
CA LEU A 142 17.32 -0.08 -2.10
C LEU A 142 18.48 0.85 -1.75
N TRP A 143 18.20 2.08 -1.33
CA TRP A 143 19.20 3.03 -0.86
C TRP A 143 19.94 2.54 0.38
N VAL A 144 19.24 1.94 1.35
CA VAL A 144 19.86 1.37 2.56
C VAL A 144 20.79 0.21 2.18
N LEU A 145 20.36 -0.67 1.26
CA LEU A 145 21.19 -1.78 0.78
C LEU A 145 22.43 -1.30 0.02
N LEU A 146 22.29 -0.28 -0.82
CA LEU A 146 23.41 0.36 -1.51
C LEU A 146 24.37 1.02 -0.50
N GLY A 147 23.83 1.69 0.52
CA GLY A 147 24.62 2.28 1.60
C GLY A 147 25.46 1.25 2.35
N HIS A 148 24.89 0.06 2.61
CA HIS A 148 25.62 -1.06 3.20
C HIS A 148 26.78 -1.54 2.31
N ASP A 149 26.55 -1.76 1.01
CA ASP A 149 27.60 -2.19 0.08
C ASP A 149 28.73 -1.14 -0.03
N LEU A 150 28.39 0.15 -0.08
CA LEU A 150 29.38 1.23 -0.09
C LEU A 150 30.20 1.31 1.21
N LEU A 151 29.58 1.01 2.35
CA LEU A 151 30.25 0.93 3.65
C LEU A 151 31.22 -0.26 3.71
N VAL A 152 30.78 -1.45 3.29
CA VAL A 152 31.62 -2.67 3.28
C VAL A 152 32.83 -2.50 2.35
N ARG A 153 32.67 -1.77 1.24
CA ARG A 153 33.76 -1.45 0.31
C ARG A 153 34.67 -0.31 0.78
N ASN A 154 34.41 0.28 1.95
CA ASN A 154 35.14 1.44 2.48
C ASN A 154 35.17 2.65 1.52
N VAL A 155 34.15 2.82 0.68
CA VAL A 155 34.05 3.97 -0.24
C VAL A 155 33.61 5.23 0.52
N LEU A 156 32.82 5.06 1.58
CA LEU A 156 32.32 6.15 2.41
C LEU A 156 33.07 6.21 3.74
N SER A 157 33.44 7.41 4.19
CA SER A 157 33.92 7.60 5.55
C SER A 157 32.78 7.35 6.55
N ARG A 158 33.11 6.87 7.75
CA ARG A 158 32.09 6.47 8.75
C ARG A 158 31.13 7.61 9.10
N HIS A 159 31.63 8.83 9.22
CA HIS A 159 30.80 10.02 9.50
C HIS A 159 29.86 10.35 8.33
N LEU A 160 30.37 10.36 7.09
CA LEU A 160 29.56 10.62 5.90
C LEU A 160 28.54 9.52 5.66
N ALA A 161 28.88 8.27 5.97
CA ALA A 161 27.97 7.15 5.81
C ALA A 161 26.72 7.30 6.67
N VAL A 162 26.84 7.71 7.93
CA VAL A 162 25.66 7.91 8.77
C VAL A 162 24.81 9.07 8.22
N VAL A 163 25.41 10.17 7.75
CA VAL A 163 24.64 11.28 7.15
C VAL A 163 23.91 10.83 5.86
N ILE A 164 24.63 10.22 4.92
CA ILE A 164 24.10 9.86 3.59
C ILE A 164 23.12 8.69 3.67
N VAL A 165 23.44 7.66 4.47
CA VAL A 165 22.63 6.45 4.53
C VAL A 165 21.41 6.65 5.41
N LEU A 166 21.44 7.52 6.42
CA LEU A 166 20.34 7.71 7.37
C LEU A 166 19.58 9.03 7.21
N VAL A 167 20.26 10.17 7.27
CA VAL A 167 19.58 11.48 7.24
C VAL A 167 18.85 11.68 5.92
N LEU A 168 19.47 11.31 4.80
CA LEU A 168 18.90 11.50 3.47
C LEU A 168 17.60 10.70 3.26
N PRO A 169 17.53 9.36 3.43
CA PRO A 169 16.27 8.63 3.24
C PRO A 169 15.20 9.00 4.26
N THR A 170 15.54 9.31 5.52
CA THR A 170 14.55 9.80 6.49
C THR A 170 13.93 11.11 6.02
N THR A 171 14.75 12.01 5.47
CA THR A 171 14.28 13.29 4.93
C THR A 171 13.40 13.09 3.69
N VAL A 172 13.76 12.18 2.79
CA VAL A 172 12.94 11.83 1.61
C VAL A 172 11.59 11.27 2.03
N LEU A 173 11.55 10.36 3.02
CA LEU A 173 10.29 9.82 3.57
C LEU A 173 9.45 10.92 4.23
N LEU A 174 10.08 11.82 5.00
CA LEU A 174 9.41 12.94 5.66
C LEU A 174 8.73 13.86 4.64
N ILE A 175 9.47 14.27 3.60
CA ILE A 175 8.94 15.13 2.53
C ILE A 175 7.79 14.42 1.82
N THR A 176 7.97 13.14 1.49
CA THR A 176 6.95 12.34 0.79
C THR A 176 5.68 12.23 1.64
N ALA A 177 5.78 11.88 2.91
CA ALA A 177 4.65 11.79 3.82
C ALA A 177 3.97 13.16 4.02
N HIS A 178 4.74 14.24 4.08
CA HIS A 178 4.20 15.60 4.17
C HIS A 178 3.40 15.99 2.92
N VAL A 179 3.91 15.69 1.72
CA VAL A 179 3.21 15.93 0.45
C VAL A 179 1.91 15.13 0.38
N HIS A 180 1.93 13.83 0.75
CA HIS A 180 0.72 13.01 0.82
C HIS A 180 -0.29 13.55 1.83
N LYS A 181 0.18 14.02 3.00
CA LYS A 181 -0.69 14.63 4.02
C LYS A 181 -1.41 15.85 3.47
N LEU A 182 -0.69 16.79 2.85
CA LEU A 182 -1.29 18.01 2.30
C LEU A 182 -2.24 17.71 1.14
N GLY A 183 -1.82 16.82 0.24
CA GLY A 183 -2.63 16.41 -0.89
C GLY A 183 -3.91 15.67 -0.46
N ALA A 184 -3.84 14.83 0.58
CA ALA A 184 -5.00 14.13 1.13
C ALA A 184 -6.02 15.12 1.72
N VAL A 185 -5.56 16.16 2.43
CA VAL A 185 -6.45 17.21 2.97
C VAL A 185 -7.13 18.01 1.85
N ASP A 186 -6.37 18.39 0.81
CA ASP A 186 -6.91 19.12 -0.34
C ASP A 186 -7.97 18.28 -1.08
N VAL A 187 -7.65 17.03 -1.45
CA VAL A 187 -8.59 16.14 -2.14
C VAL A 187 -9.79 15.81 -1.26
N HIS A 188 -9.60 15.52 0.04
CA HIS A 188 -10.71 15.30 0.99
C HIS A 188 -11.69 16.47 0.99
N SER A 189 -11.20 17.71 1.14
CA SER A 189 -12.07 18.89 1.18
C SER A 189 -12.90 19.07 -0.09
N ARG A 190 -12.28 18.83 -1.26
CA ARG A 190 -12.93 18.95 -2.56
C ARG A 190 -13.93 17.84 -2.83
N LEU A 191 -13.62 16.61 -2.45
CA LEU A 191 -14.54 15.48 -2.62
C LEU A 191 -15.76 15.60 -1.70
N ARG A 192 -15.56 16.06 -0.46
CA ARG A 192 -16.63 16.26 0.53
C ARG A 192 -17.63 17.35 0.14
N SER A 193 -17.21 18.33 -0.68
CA SER A 193 -18.10 19.39 -1.17
C SER A 193 -19.35 18.83 -1.84
N GLN A 194 -20.48 19.54 -1.76
CA GLN A 194 -21.71 19.12 -2.46
C GLN A 194 -21.64 19.44 -3.96
N ASP A 195 -20.83 20.43 -4.35
CA ASP A 195 -20.65 20.82 -5.73
C ASP A 195 -19.91 19.74 -6.53
N CYS A 196 -20.51 19.32 -7.63
CA CYS A 196 -19.94 18.30 -8.51
C CYS A 196 -19.21 18.87 -9.72
N ASN A 197 -19.34 20.18 -9.96
CA ASN A 197 -18.89 20.83 -11.19
C ASN A 197 -17.59 21.62 -11.05
N VAL A 198 -17.04 21.76 -9.84
CA VAL A 198 -15.90 22.66 -9.56
C VAL A 198 -14.56 21.94 -9.66
N PHE A 199 -14.48 20.69 -9.20
CA PHE A 199 -13.22 19.93 -9.15
C PHE A 199 -13.13 18.93 -10.29
N LEU A 200 -12.23 19.18 -11.26
CA LEU A 200 -12.10 18.40 -12.49
C LEU A 200 -12.01 16.87 -12.28
N GLY A 201 -11.28 16.42 -11.25
CA GLY A 201 -11.19 14.98 -10.96
C GLY A 201 -12.53 14.37 -10.53
N LYS A 202 -13.34 15.13 -9.78
CA LYS A 202 -14.69 14.73 -9.38
C LYS A 202 -15.67 14.80 -10.55
N VAL A 203 -15.58 15.84 -11.39
CA VAL A 203 -16.39 15.99 -12.62
C VAL A 203 -16.16 14.81 -13.55
N ARG A 204 -14.90 14.44 -13.79
CA ARG A 204 -14.55 13.34 -14.67
C ARG A 204 -15.10 12.00 -14.19
N LEU A 205 -15.03 11.72 -12.88
CA LEU A 205 -15.61 10.51 -12.32
C LEU A 205 -17.14 10.51 -12.35
N GLU A 206 -17.76 11.67 -12.17
CA GLU A 206 -19.21 11.83 -12.35
C GLU A 206 -19.62 11.52 -13.79
N GLU A 207 -18.91 12.07 -14.77
CA GLU A 207 -19.16 11.82 -16.19
C GLU A 207 -18.97 10.33 -16.54
N ALA A 208 -17.87 9.72 -16.07
CA ALA A 208 -17.61 8.29 -16.25
C ALA A 208 -18.74 7.42 -15.64
N TRP A 209 -19.22 7.79 -14.45
CA TRP A 209 -20.30 7.10 -13.76
C TRP A 209 -21.63 7.27 -14.51
N GLN A 210 -21.94 8.47 -14.99
CA GLN A 210 -23.14 8.73 -15.80
C GLN A 210 -23.13 7.94 -17.12
N GLU A 211 -21.99 7.79 -17.78
CA GLU A 211 -21.89 6.95 -18.97
C GLU A 211 -22.16 5.47 -18.65
N ALA A 212 -21.60 4.95 -17.55
CA ALA A 212 -21.91 3.60 -17.08
C ALA A 212 -23.41 3.46 -16.76
N ARG A 213 -24.01 4.47 -16.15
CA ARG A 213 -25.45 4.50 -15.84
C ARG A 213 -26.32 4.47 -17.10
N ARG A 214 -26.02 5.27 -18.10
CA ARG A 214 -26.75 5.27 -19.38
C ARG A 214 -26.63 3.94 -20.13
N LEU A 215 -25.48 3.27 -20.03
CA LEU A 215 -25.30 1.93 -20.55
C LEU A 215 -26.20 0.92 -19.82
N PHE A 216 -26.19 0.98 -18.48
CA PHE A 216 -26.99 0.13 -17.62
C PHE A 216 -28.50 0.30 -17.88
N ASP A 217 -29.02 1.53 -17.89
CA ASP A 217 -30.44 1.78 -18.09
C ASP A 217 -30.93 1.25 -19.46
N ARG A 218 -30.12 1.40 -20.53
CA ARG A 218 -30.42 0.83 -21.85
C ARG A 218 -30.48 -0.69 -21.80
N CYS A 219 -29.48 -1.32 -21.21
CA CYS A 219 -29.38 -2.76 -21.06
C CYS A 219 -30.58 -3.36 -20.31
N VAL A 220 -30.94 -2.78 -19.16
CA VAL A 220 -32.10 -3.21 -18.37
C VAL A 220 -33.40 -2.99 -19.16
N SER A 221 -33.54 -1.87 -19.89
CA SER A 221 -34.74 -1.62 -20.71
C SER A 221 -34.93 -2.64 -21.83
N ILE A 222 -33.85 -3.06 -22.50
CA ILE A 222 -33.87 -4.09 -23.53
C ILE A 222 -34.26 -5.44 -22.91
N GLN A 223 -33.67 -5.78 -21.78
CA GLN A 223 -33.96 -7.02 -21.07
C GLN A 223 -35.41 -7.07 -20.56
N ALA A 224 -35.96 -5.94 -20.10
CA ALA A 224 -37.36 -5.81 -19.68
C ALA A 224 -38.31 -6.10 -20.85
N ASN A 225 -38.02 -5.53 -22.02
CA ASN A 225 -38.82 -5.76 -23.23
C ASN A 225 -38.76 -7.21 -23.74
N GLN A 226 -37.62 -7.89 -23.55
CA GLN A 226 -37.43 -9.27 -24.00
C GLN A 226 -38.04 -10.31 -23.04
N THR A 227 -37.93 -10.07 -21.73
CA THR A 227 -38.34 -11.04 -20.71
C THR A 227 -39.74 -10.79 -20.16
N GLY A 228 -40.27 -9.56 -20.30
CA GLY A 228 -41.50 -9.13 -19.64
C GLY A 228 -41.35 -8.94 -18.12
N ALA A 229 -40.14 -9.07 -17.57
CA ALA A 229 -39.87 -8.86 -16.15
C ALA A 229 -39.97 -7.37 -15.78
N PRO A 230 -40.43 -7.02 -14.57
CA PRO A 230 -40.53 -5.64 -14.15
C PRO A 230 -39.14 -4.99 -14.01
N LEU A 231 -39.03 -3.73 -14.43
CA LEU A 231 -37.76 -3.00 -14.49
C LEU A 231 -37.01 -2.98 -13.14
N ARG A 232 -37.75 -2.90 -12.02
CA ARG A 232 -37.17 -2.87 -10.67
C ARG A 232 -36.44 -4.16 -10.30
N GLU A 233 -36.96 -5.31 -10.70
CA GLU A 233 -36.30 -6.60 -10.42
C GLU A 233 -35.04 -6.75 -11.27
N LEU A 234 -35.12 -6.37 -12.55
CA LEU A 234 -33.96 -6.39 -13.45
C LEU A 234 -32.85 -5.44 -12.99
N GLN A 235 -33.18 -4.26 -12.47
CA GLN A 235 -32.19 -3.34 -11.92
C GLN A 235 -31.43 -3.92 -10.73
N GLN A 236 -32.02 -4.86 -9.98
CA GLN A 236 -31.38 -5.45 -8.80
C GLN A 236 -30.45 -6.62 -9.14
N VAL A 237 -30.73 -7.35 -10.23
CA VAL A 237 -30.00 -8.58 -10.60
C VAL A 237 -29.04 -8.40 -11.77
N THR A 238 -29.21 -7.31 -12.53
CA THR A 238 -28.32 -7.00 -13.65
C THR A 238 -27.11 -6.20 -13.15
N SER A 239 -25.93 -6.58 -13.61
CA SER A 239 -24.69 -5.80 -13.43
C SER A 239 -24.31 -5.17 -14.77
N VAL A 240 -23.82 -3.93 -14.74
CA VAL A 240 -23.38 -3.20 -15.95
C VAL A 240 -22.29 -3.94 -16.73
N GLN A 241 -21.52 -4.80 -16.04
CA GLN A 241 -20.48 -5.64 -16.67
C GLN A 241 -21.05 -6.65 -17.67
N ARG A 242 -22.31 -7.08 -17.49
CA ARG A 242 -22.99 -8.04 -18.36
C ARG A 242 -23.66 -7.39 -19.57
N CYS A 243 -23.63 -6.06 -19.65
CA CYS A 243 -24.33 -5.30 -20.69
C CYS A 243 -23.51 -5.18 -21.98
N ASP A 244 -24.19 -5.29 -23.12
CA ASP A 244 -23.58 -5.06 -24.43
C ASP A 244 -23.04 -3.63 -24.53
N GLY A 245 -21.76 -3.49 -24.91
CA GLY A 245 -21.07 -2.20 -24.97
C GLY A 245 -20.20 -1.88 -23.76
N TYR A 246 -20.22 -2.70 -22.69
CA TYR A 246 -19.35 -2.48 -21.53
C TYR A 246 -17.87 -2.46 -21.92
N ALA A 247 -17.43 -3.37 -22.80
CA ALA A 247 -16.05 -3.38 -23.29
C ALA A 247 -15.64 -2.09 -24.03
N GLN A 248 -16.58 -1.49 -24.77
CA GLN A 248 -16.34 -0.24 -25.51
C GLN A 248 -16.25 0.95 -24.53
N GLY A 249 -17.17 1.01 -23.57
CA GLY A 249 -17.12 2.02 -22.51
C GLY A 249 -15.86 1.90 -21.65
N ARG A 250 -15.45 0.67 -21.30
CA ARG A 250 -14.20 0.41 -20.57
C ARG A 250 -12.96 0.76 -21.37
N ALA A 251 -12.99 0.69 -22.71
CA ALA A 251 -11.88 1.18 -23.53
C ALA A 251 -11.69 2.70 -23.41
N MET A 252 -12.78 3.45 -23.20
CA MET A 252 -12.77 4.91 -23.04
C MET A 252 -12.52 5.35 -21.59
N TRP A 253 -13.19 4.69 -20.65
CA TRP A 253 -13.26 5.07 -19.23
C TRP A 253 -12.57 4.07 -18.29
N GLY A 254 -11.75 3.15 -18.80
CA GLY A 254 -11.27 1.97 -18.06
C GLY A 254 -10.71 2.26 -16.68
N ARG A 255 -9.78 3.22 -16.56
CA ARG A 255 -9.23 3.61 -15.26
C ARG A 255 -10.28 4.12 -14.27
N ASP A 256 -11.28 4.86 -14.76
CA ASP A 256 -12.31 5.49 -13.95
C ASP A 256 -13.36 4.47 -13.54
N TRP A 257 -13.78 3.59 -14.46
CA TRP A 257 -14.69 2.48 -14.18
C TRP A 257 -14.09 1.43 -13.26
N ASP A 258 -12.83 1.04 -13.46
CA ASP A 258 -12.13 0.11 -12.58
C ASP A 258 -12.07 0.67 -11.15
N TYR A 259 -11.87 1.98 -11.01
CA TYR A 259 -11.86 2.65 -9.70
C TYR A 259 -13.26 2.71 -9.07
N LEU A 260 -14.30 3.06 -9.83
CA LEU A 260 -15.68 3.11 -9.35
C LEU A 260 -16.18 1.72 -8.95
N GLU A 261 -15.91 0.70 -9.75
CA GLU A 261 -16.20 -0.71 -9.47
C GLU A 261 -15.56 -1.15 -8.15
N GLU A 262 -14.26 -0.86 -7.97
CA GLU A 262 -13.51 -1.21 -6.76
C GLU A 262 -14.11 -0.53 -5.51
N LEU A 263 -14.59 0.72 -5.64
CA LEU A 263 -15.23 1.46 -4.55
C LEU A 263 -16.59 0.88 -4.19
N GLU A 264 -17.45 0.61 -5.17
CA GLU A 264 -18.75 -0.01 -4.90
C GLU A 264 -18.57 -1.38 -4.22
N HIS A 265 -17.60 -2.17 -4.72
CA HIS A 265 -17.30 -3.50 -4.19
C HIS A 265 -16.80 -3.48 -2.74
N HIS A 266 -15.79 -2.66 -2.43
CA HIS A 266 -15.13 -2.72 -1.12
C HIS A 266 -15.73 -1.77 -0.09
N GLN A 267 -16.21 -0.61 -0.52
CA GLN A 267 -16.64 0.44 0.40
C GLN A 267 -18.15 0.49 0.59
N ARG A 268 -18.91 -0.33 -0.15
CA ARG A 268 -20.37 -0.32 -0.05
C ARG A 268 -20.87 1.12 -0.12
N CYS A 269 -20.59 1.76 -1.24
CA CYS A 269 -21.17 3.02 -1.65
C CYS A 269 -21.81 2.84 -3.03
N ALA A 270 -22.61 3.80 -3.47
CA ALA A 270 -23.13 3.80 -4.83
C ALA A 270 -23.45 5.22 -5.30
N GLY A 271 -23.35 5.42 -6.61
CA GLY A 271 -23.34 6.75 -7.17
C GLY A 271 -22.08 7.53 -6.79
N TRP A 272 -21.77 8.57 -7.56
CA TRP A 272 -20.58 9.37 -7.31
C TRP A 272 -20.93 10.66 -6.57
N CYS A 273 -21.76 11.51 -7.18
CA CYS A 273 -22.20 12.78 -6.60
C CYS A 273 -23.47 12.71 -5.75
N THR A 274 -24.40 11.85 -6.16
CA THR A 274 -25.67 11.55 -5.52
C THR A 274 -25.66 10.09 -5.08
N VAL A 275 -26.48 9.76 -4.08
CA VAL A 275 -26.66 8.35 -3.69
C VAL A 275 -27.60 7.73 -4.70
N GLU A 276 -27.12 6.72 -5.42
CA GLU A 276 -27.88 6.01 -6.45
C GLU A 276 -27.81 4.49 -6.25
N ALA A 277 -28.47 3.74 -7.12
CA ALA A 277 -28.31 2.29 -7.18
C ALA A 277 -26.88 1.92 -7.64
N PRO A 278 -26.24 0.89 -7.03
CA PRO A 278 -24.96 0.37 -7.51
C PRO A 278 -25.12 -0.17 -8.92
N LEU A 279 -24.06 -0.03 -9.72
CA LEU A 279 -24.06 -0.44 -11.13
C LEU A 279 -23.28 -1.74 -11.35
N TRP A 280 -22.22 -1.95 -10.58
CA TRP A 280 -21.31 -3.07 -10.79
C TRP A 280 -21.69 -4.32 -9.98
N HIS A 281 -22.46 -4.17 -8.89
CA HIS A 281 -22.83 -5.26 -7.99
C HIS A 281 -24.34 -5.48 -7.88
N GLU A 282 -24.74 -6.75 -7.66
CA GLU A 282 -26.14 -7.14 -7.50
C GLU A 282 -26.67 -6.64 -6.13
N MET A 283 -27.90 -6.10 -6.11
CA MET A 283 -28.49 -5.39 -4.97
C MET A 283 -29.22 -6.28 -3.96
N VAL A 284 -29.08 -7.61 -4.04
CA VAL A 284 -29.99 -8.55 -3.37
C VAL A 284 -30.19 -8.25 -1.88
N ASP A 285 -29.15 -7.78 -1.17
CA ASP A 285 -29.24 -7.50 0.27
C ASP A 285 -28.69 -6.12 0.70
N TYR A 286 -28.39 -5.23 -0.25
CA TYR A 286 -27.57 -4.06 0.03
C TYR A 286 -28.19 -2.74 -0.44
N LYS A 287 -28.43 -1.84 0.52
CA LYS A 287 -28.86 -0.46 0.27
C LYS A 287 -27.70 0.50 0.56
N PRO A 288 -27.24 1.28 -0.44
CA PRO A 288 -26.18 2.26 -0.23
C PRO A 288 -26.63 3.39 0.68
N HIS A 289 -25.79 3.69 1.67
CA HIS A 289 -26.00 4.76 2.63
C HIS A 289 -25.38 6.08 2.14
N ASP A 290 -24.19 5.99 1.54
CA ASP A 290 -23.38 7.14 1.19
C ASP A 290 -23.00 7.12 -0.29
N ARG A 291 -22.83 8.33 -0.84
CA ARG A 291 -22.26 8.56 -2.17
C ARG A 291 -20.76 8.24 -2.15
N CYS A 292 -20.25 7.62 -3.20
CA CYS A 292 -18.86 7.18 -3.21
C CYS A 292 -17.84 8.33 -3.05
N SER A 293 -18.15 9.54 -3.54
CA SER A 293 -17.26 10.70 -3.33
C SER A 293 -17.07 11.05 -1.86
N ALA A 294 -18.11 10.93 -1.03
CA ALA A 294 -18.03 11.22 0.41
C ALA A 294 -17.22 10.14 1.14
N VAL A 295 -17.46 8.87 0.82
CA VAL A 295 -16.71 7.74 1.38
C VAL A 295 -15.22 7.85 1.04
N VAL A 296 -14.87 8.15 -0.21
CA VAL A 296 -13.47 8.38 -0.61
C VAL A 296 -12.86 9.56 0.16
N ALA A 297 -13.63 10.64 0.34
CA ALA A 297 -13.19 11.76 1.14
C ALA A 297 -12.84 11.31 2.57
N ASP A 298 -13.72 10.57 3.23
CA ASP A 298 -13.51 10.08 4.60
C ASP A 298 -12.33 9.11 4.70
N ILE A 299 -12.09 8.25 3.70
CA ILE A 299 -10.90 7.39 3.65
C ILE A 299 -9.61 8.22 3.57
N LEU A 300 -9.58 9.25 2.70
CA LEU A 300 -8.42 10.12 2.55
C LEU A 300 -8.17 10.98 3.81
N GLY A 301 -9.24 11.56 4.37
CA GLY A 301 -9.18 12.38 5.60
C GLY A 301 -8.95 11.57 6.87
N GLY A 302 -9.35 10.30 6.88
CA GLY A 302 -9.23 9.38 8.00
C GLY A 302 -7.93 8.59 7.94
N ALA A 303 -7.90 7.54 7.11
CA ALA A 303 -6.81 6.57 7.07
C ALA A 303 -5.52 7.20 6.53
N VAL A 304 -5.56 7.80 5.35
CA VAL A 304 -4.36 8.32 4.67
C VAL A 304 -3.74 9.48 5.43
N TYR A 305 -4.53 10.47 5.84
CA TYR A 305 -4.05 11.60 6.62
C TYR A 305 -3.45 11.17 7.97
N ARG A 306 -4.10 10.25 8.70
CA ARG A 306 -3.60 9.77 9.99
C ARG A 306 -2.28 9.03 9.84
N THR A 307 -2.18 8.10 8.89
CA THR A 307 -0.94 7.35 8.62
C THR A 307 0.17 8.30 8.18
N ALA A 308 -0.09 9.23 7.26
CA ALA A 308 0.90 10.22 6.84
C ALA A 308 1.39 11.10 8.01
N ARG A 309 0.48 11.50 8.90
CA ARG A 309 0.82 12.28 10.11
C ARG A 309 1.70 11.48 11.08
N GLN A 310 1.41 10.19 11.29
CA GLN A 310 2.24 9.31 12.12
C GLN A 310 3.66 9.19 11.54
N ILE A 311 3.79 9.00 10.23
CA ILE A 311 5.10 8.90 9.55
C ILE A 311 5.87 10.21 9.69
N VAL A 312 5.22 11.37 9.49
CA VAL A 312 5.87 12.69 9.67
C VAL A 312 6.43 12.83 11.08
N PHE A 313 5.66 12.52 12.12
CA PHE A 313 6.14 12.60 13.50
C PHE A 313 7.28 11.63 13.77
N TYR A 314 7.17 10.40 13.28
CA TYR A 314 8.21 9.40 13.44
C TYR A 314 9.53 9.86 12.80
N CYS A 315 9.49 10.35 11.56
CA CYS A 315 10.67 10.85 10.87
C CYS A 315 11.29 12.08 11.55
N LEU A 316 10.47 13.03 12.03
CA LEU A 316 10.97 14.18 12.80
C LEU A 316 11.63 13.75 14.11
N TYR A 317 11.03 12.81 14.82
CA TYR A 317 11.58 12.26 16.05
C TYR A 317 12.92 11.55 15.80
N ALA A 318 13.00 10.71 14.76
CA ALA A 318 14.22 10.03 14.36
C ALA A 318 15.33 11.05 13.99
N LEU A 319 15.03 12.06 13.18
CA LEU A 319 15.98 13.13 12.85
C LEU A 319 16.44 13.91 14.08
N GLY A 320 15.53 14.19 15.02
CA GLY A 320 15.85 14.86 16.28
C GLY A 320 16.83 14.05 17.14
N ILE A 321 16.59 12.75 17.32
CA ILE A 321 17.52 11.86 18.02
C ILE A 321 18.89 11.87 17.35
N LEU A 322 18.92 11.77 16.02
CA LEU A 322 20.18 11.75 15.28
C LEU A 322 20.94 13.06 15.43
N ALA A 323 20.26 14.20 15.32
CA ALA A 323 20.89 15.50 15.51
C ALA A 323 21.52 15.63 16.90
N VAL A 324 20.86 15.13 17.96
CA VAL A 324 21.41 15.13 19.32
C VAL A 324 22.61 14.19 19.42
N LEU A 325 22.52 12.96 18.91
CA LEU A 325 23.63 11.99 18.94
C LEU A 325 24.87 12.53 18.21
N PHE A 326 24.68 13.12 17.03
CA PHE A 326 25.78 13.74 16.28
C PHE A 326 26.36 14.97 16.97
N GLY A 327 25.52 15.82 17.57
CA GLY A 327 25.97 16.99 18.31
C GLY A 327 26.81 16.62 19.54
N MET A 328 26.46 15.53 20.23
CA MET A 328 27.21 15.04 21.39
C MET A 328 28.54 14.38 21.01
N THR A 329 28.69 13.85 19.79
CA THR A 329 29.95 13.21 19.36
C THR A 329 31.02 14.21 18.90
N GLU A 330 30.63 15.44 18.57
CA GLU A 330 31.54 16.50 18.10
C GLU A 330 32.00 17.44 19.25
N LEU A 331 31.41 17.31 20.44
CA LEU A 331 31.76 18.08 21.65
C LEU A 331 32.79 17.33 22.51
#